data_AF-A0ABC9TRT6-F1
#
_entry.id   AF-A0ABC9TRT6-F1
#
_cell.length_a   1.000
_cell.length_b   1.000
_cell.length_c   1.000
_cell.angle_alpha   90.00
_cell.angle_beta   90.00
_cell.angle_gamma   90.00
#
_symmetry.space_group_name_H-M   'P 1'
#
loop_
_entity.id
_entity.type
_entity.pdbx_description
1 polymer ?
#
loop_
_entity_poly.entity_id
_entity_poly.type
_entity_poly.pdbx_seq_one_letter_code
_entity_poly.pdbx_strand_id
1 'polypeptide(L)'
;MKEYVKELNHLYRSYPALYKKDYQPDGFEWVNCMDSANNIVSFIRKTDKKEETLLFICNFAPVLHEKYIMGVPFEGKYKEIFNSDAVKFGGSGKGNPRMKTSREEDSDGRKHAITVQVPPMSICIFSCTPEKAVKPVQKKAAAKNTGKRSAKNTDKSHNKKPSRNAGAAPAGKPGKQDETGQAAQIRAEGKTAEPERKPADVIPLKKRTKK
;
A
#
# COMPACT_ATOMS: atom_id res chain seq x y z
N MET A 1 -22.03 -13.40 14.89
CA MET A 1 -22.76 -12.24 14.30
C MET A 1 -23.22 -11.20 15.33
N LYS A 2 -23.86 -11.55 16.46
CA LYS A 2 -24.27 -10.56 17.49
C LYS A 2 -23.09 -9.71 18.00
N GLU A 3 -21.96 -10.35 18.31
CA GLU A 3 -20.76 -9.66 18.80
C GLU A 3 -20.17 -8.70 17.76
N TYR A 4 -20.24 -9.07 16.47
CA TYR A 4 -19.80 -8.22 15.37
C TYR A 4 -20.57 -6.90 15.32
N VAL A 5 -21.90 -6.97 15.37
CA VAL A 5 -22.76 -5.77 15.33
C VAL A 5 -22.55 -4.90 16.59
N LYS A 6 -22.37 -5.53 17.76
CA LYS A 6 -22.09 -4.82 19.01
C LYS A 6 -20.78 -4.04 18.93
N GLU A 7 -19.70 -4.67 18.48
CA GLU A 7 -18.39 -4.04 18.32
C GLU A 7 -18.39 -2.97 17.23
N LEU A 8 -19.11 -3.19 16.13
CA LEU A 8 -19.26 -2.20 15.07
C LEU A 8 -20.03 -0.96 15.55
N ASN A 9 -21.10 -1.14 16.32
CA ASN A 9 -21.83 -0.03 16.93
C ASN A 9 -20.97 0.73 17.94
N HIS A 10 -20.12 0.02 18.70
CA HIS A 10 -19.17 0.65 19.59
C HIS A 10 -18.13 1.47 18.80
N LEU A 11 -17.56 0.90 17.73
CA LEU A 11 -16.65 1.59 16.84
C LEU A 11 -17.29 2.87 16.26
N TYR A 12 -18.51 2.77 15.73
CA TYR A 12 -19.23 3.90 15.16
C TYR A 12 -19.40 5.07 16.14
N ARG A 13 -19.70 4.76 17.41
CA ARG A 13 -19.86 5.77 18.46
C ARG A 13 -18.53 6.32 18.99
N SER A 14 -17.46 5.53 18.95
CA SER A 14 -16.15 5.90 19.50
C SER A 14 -15.30 6.75 18.55
N TYR A 15 -15.53 6.67 17.23
CA TYR A 15 -14.72 7.37 16.23
C TYR A 15 -15.54 8.44 15.48
N PRO A 16 -15.31 9.74 15.76
CA PRO A 16 -16.04 10.83 15.10
C PRO A 16 -15.90 10.88 13.58
N ALA A 17 -14.84 10.30 13.01
CA ALA A 17 -14.66 10.19 11.55
C ALA A 17 -15.80 9.48 10.84
N LEU A 18 -16.52 8.60 11.55
CA LEU A 18 -17.62 7.82 11.00
C LEU A 18 -18.93 8.58 10.89
N TYR A 19 -19.10 9.71 11.60
CA TYR A 19 -20.39 10.44 11.63
C TYR A 19 -20.28 11.97 11.54
N LYS A 20 -19.18 12.58 11.98
CA LYS A 20 -19.08 14.05 12.14
C LYS A 20 -19.13 14.82 10.81
N LYS A 21 -18.60 14.23 9.73
CA LYS A 21 -18.49 14.85 8.40
C LYS A 21 -19.26 14.09 7.30
N ASP A 22 -20.32 13.36 7.65
CA ASP A 22 -21.08 12.57 6.65
C ASP A 22 -21.67 13.41 5.52
N TYR A 23 -22.06 14.66 5.79
CA TYR A 23 -22.65 15.58 4.80
C TYR A 23 -21.62 16.50 4.15
N GLN A 24 -20.35 16.37 4.48
CA GLN A 24 -19.28 17.20 3.92
C GLN A 24 -18.46 16.38 2.92
N PRO A 25 -18.26 16.86 1.69
CA PRO A 25 -17.41 16.18 0.71
C PRO A 25 -16.00 15.90 1.25
N ASP A 26 -15.46 16.81 2.06
CA ASP A 26 -14.12 16.67 2.68
C ASP A 26 -14.01 15.54 3.71
N GLY A 27 -15.14 15.02 4.20
CA GLY A 27 -15.20 13.92 5.15
C GLY A 27 -14.87 12.55 4.57
N PHE A 28 -14.82 12.45 3.24
CA PHE A 28 -14.61 11.22 2.51
C PHE A 28 -13.62 11.42 1.35
N GLU A 29 -12.71 10.48 1.15
CA GLU A 29 -11.80 10.49 0.01
C GLU A 29 -11.55 9.07 -0.50
N TRP A 30 -11.67 8.85 -1.80
CA TRP A 30 -11.28 7.58 -2.42
C TRP A 30 -9.75 7.42 -2.42
N VAL A 31 -9.28 6.27 -1.97
CA VAL A 31 -7.86 5.90 -2.13
C VAL A 31 -7.67 5.18 -3.45
N ASN A 32 -8.31 4.01 -3.58
CA ASN A 32 -8.37 3.25 -4.81
C ASN A 32 -9.78 2.64 -4.96
N CYS A 33 -10.42 2.92 -6.08
CA CYS A 33 -11.72 2.36 -6.47
C CYS A 33 -11.69 1.69 -7.85
N MET A 34 -10.50 1.55 -8.43
CA MET A 34 -10.30 1.04 -9.80
C MET A 34 -9.67 -0.36 -9.82
N ASP A 35 -9.32 -0.92 -8.65
CA ASP A 35 -8.73 -2.26 -8.50
C ASP A 35 -9.80 -3.37 -8.63
N SER A 36 -10.44 -3.43 -9.80
CA SER A 36 -11.44 -4.44 -10.15
C SER A 36 -10.85 -5.84 -10.28
N ALA A 37 -9.56 -5.96 -10.58
CA ALA A 37 -8.86 -7.24 -10.70
C ALA A 37 -8.79 -7.97 -9.35
N ASN A 38 -8.51 -7.24 -8.26
CA ASN A 38 -8.47 -7.81 -6.91
C ASN A 38 -9.81 -7.70 -6.17
N ASN A 39 -10.80 -6.98 -6.72
CA ASN A 39 -12.05 -6.63 -6.05
C ASN A 39 -11.83 -5.93 -4.70
N ILE A 40 -10.84 -5.04 -4.67
CA ILE A 40 -10.50 -4.25 -3.48
C ILE A 40 -10.91 -2.81 -3.69
N VAL A 41 -11.52 -2.24 -2.65
CA VAL A 41 -11.87 -0.83 -2.59
C VAL A 41 -11.28 -0.25 -1.31
N SER A 42 -10.63 0.90 -1.41
CA SER A 42 -10.04 1.61 -0.29
C SER A 42 -10.44 3.08 -0.27
N PHE A 43 -10.72 3.61 0.91
CA PHE A 43 -11.14 4.99 1.11
C PHE A 43 -10.78 5.49 2.51
N ILE A 44 -10.81 6.81 2.67
CA ILE A 44 -10.47 7.50 3.90
C ILE A 44 -11.70 8.24 4.41
N ARG A 45 -11.91 8.20 5.72
CA ARG A 45 -12.86 9.04 6.45
C ARG A 45 -12.11 10.02 7.34
N LYS A 46 -12.47 11.31 7.26
CA LYS A 46 -11.75 12.40 7.93
C LYS A 46 -12.65 13.18 8.88
N THR A 47 -12.04 13.81 9.88
CA THR A 47 -12.67 14.85 10.70
C THR A 47 -11.95 16.18 10.50
N ASP A 48 -12.06 17.10 11.45
CA ASP A 48 -11.24 18.32 11.50
C ASP A 48 -9.81 18.03 11.96
N LYS A 49 -9.60 16.91 12.67
CA LYS A 49 -8.29 16.51 13.17
C LYS A 49 -7.72 15.40 12.31
N LYS A 50 -6.48 15.60 11.83
CA LYS A 50 -5.78 14.59 11.02
C LYS A 50 -5.55 13.28 11.78
N GLU A 51 -5.39 13.34 13.10
CA GLU A 51 -5.15 12.18 13.97
C GLU A 51 -6.38 11.25 14.13
N GLU A 52 -7.58 11.77 13.86
CA GLU A 52 -8.83 11.00 13.91
C GLU A 52 -9.17 10.37 12.56
N THR A 53 -8.28 10.50 11.56
CA THR A 53 -8.50 9.94 10.22
C THR A 53 -8.54 8.43 10.27
N LEU A 54 -9.52 7.84 9.59
CA LEU A 54 -9.67 6.41 9.43
C LEU A 54 -9.46 5.99 7.98
N LEU A 55 -8.77 4.89 7.78
CA LEU A 55 -8.52 4.27 6.48
C LEU A 55 -9.25 2.94 6.41
N PHE A 56 -10.02 2.75 5.35
CA PHE A 56 -10.84 1.58 5.11
C PHE A 56 -10.27 0.80 3.94
N ILE A 57 -10.22 -0.52 4.09
CA ILE A 57 -9.87 -1.46 3.04
C ILE A 57 -10.94 -2.53 3.03
N CYS A 58 -11.63 -2.67 1.91
CA CYS A 58 -12.67 -3.66 1.70
C CYS A 58 -12.18 -4.64 0.63
N ASN A 59 -12.04 -5.91 0.99
CA ASN A 59 -11.74 -6.98 0.06
C ASN A 59 -13.01 -7.81 -0.17
N PHE A 60 -13.52 -7.76 -1.39
CA PHE A 60 -14.70 -8.53 -1.79
C PHE A 60 -14.35 -9.80 -2.57
N ALA A 61 -13.06 -10.15 -2.69
CA ALA A 61 -12.62 -11.43 -3.21
C ALA A 61 -12.47 -12.46 -2.08
N PRO A 62 -12.67 -13.76 -2.35
CA PRO A 62 -12.35 -14.85 -1.42
C PRO A 62 -10.85 -15.14 -1.34
N VAL A 63 -9.99 -14.20 -1.75
CA VAL A 63 -8.54 -14.34 -1.83
C VAL A 63 -7.88 -13.54 -0.72
N LEU A 64 -6.90 -14.16 -0.04
CA LEU A 64 -6.06 -13.50 0.95
C LEU A 64 -4.95 -12.71 0.24
N HIS A 65 -4.79 -11.43 0.57
CA HIS A 65 -3.66 -10.64 0.10
C HIS A 65 -2.66 -10.43 1.24
N GLU A 66 -1.51 -11.10 1.21
CA GLU A 66 -0.52 -11.01 2.30
C GLU A 66 0.31 -9.72 2.29
N LYS A 67 0.57 -9.18 1.09
CA LYS A 67 1.42 -8.01 0.86
C LYS A 67 0.72 -7.00 -0.03
N TYR A 68 -0.46 -6.57 0.37
CA TYR A 68 -1.18 -5.53 -0.36
C TYR A 68 -0.53 -4.16 -0.09
N ILE A 69 -0.10 -3.49 -1.16
CA ILE A 69 0.48 -2.14 -1.11
C ILE A 69 -0.62 -1.16 -1.48
N MET A 70 -0.81 -0.13 -0.66
CA MET A 70 -1.81 0.90 -0.92
C MET A 70 -1.32 2.27 -0.44
N GLY A 71 -1.65 3.29 -1.22
CA GLY A 71 -1.29 4.68 -0.99
C GLY A 71 -2.01 5.28 0.23
N VAL A 72 -1.27 6.00 1.07
CA VAL A 72 -1.79 6.60 2.31
C VAL A 72 -1.67 8.12 2.31
N PRO A 73 -2.54 8.85 3.05
CA PRO A 73 -2.63 10.30 2.90
C PRO A 73 -1.46 11.07 3.52
N PHE A 74 -0.74 10.48 4.48
CA PHE A 74 0.39 11.12 5.14
C PHE A 74 1.38 10.10 5.71
N GLU A 75 2.60 10.54 5.96
CA GLU A 75 3.57 9.77 6.72
C GLU A 75 3.09 9.57 8.17
N GLY A 76 3.12 8.33 8.64
CA GLY A 76 2.68 8.02 9.98
C GLY A 76 2.54 6.55 10.28
N LYS A 77 1.84 6.29 11.38
CA LYS A 77 1.58 4.96 11.90
C LYS A 77 0.10 4.61 11.75
N TYR A 78 -0.14 3.42 11.25
CA TYR A 78 -1.45 2.88 10.92
C TYR A 78 -1.71 1.68 11.82
N LYS A 79 -2.71 1.80 12.69
CA LYS A 79 -3.10 0.73 13.62
C LYS A 79 -4.41 0.14 13.16
N GLU A 80 -4.46 -1.17 12.93
CA GLU A 80 -5.71 -1.89 12.70
C GLU A 80 -6.55 -1.82 13.98
N ILE A 81 -7.70 -1.14 13.91
CA ILE A 81 -8.62 -0.98 15.05
C ILE A 81 -9.83 -1.91 14.93
N PHE A 82 -10.16 -2.33 13.71
CA PHE A 82 -11.26 -3.24 13.44
C PHE A 82 -10.94 -4.10 12.23
N ASN A 83 -11.32 -5.37 12.33
CA ASN A 83 -11.16 -6.35 11.28
C ASN A 83 -12.33 -7.33 11.35
N SER A 84 -13.09 -7.44 10.26
CA SER A 84 -14.25 -8.33 10.22
C SER A 84 -13.89 -9.82 10.19
N ASP A 85 -12.69 -10.18 9.78
CA ASP A 85 -12.18 -11.56 9.75
C ASP A 85 -11.61 -12.02 11.11
N ALA A 86 -11.72 -11.21 12.17
CA ALA A 86 -11.26 -11.61 13.50
C ALA A 86 -11.98 -12.89 13.99
N VAL A 87 -11.25 -13.78 14.67
CA VAL A 87 -11.78 -15.05 15.20
C VAL A 87 -13.02 -14.83 16.10
N LYS A 88 -13.04 -13.74 16.87
CA LYS A 88 -14.20 -13.36 17.72
C LYS A 88 -15.50 -13.14 16.93
N PHE A 89 -15.40 -12.88 15.63
CA PHE A 89 -16.54 -12.68 14.75
C PHE A 89 -16.89 -13.93 13.92
N GLY A 90 -16.06 -14.97 14.00
CA GLY A 90 -16.17 -16.20 13.21
C GLY A 90 -15.31 -16.21 11.94
N GLY A 91 -14.37 -15.28 11.79
CA GLY A 91 -13.42 -15.26 10.68
C GLY A 91 -12.16 -16.08 10.93
N SER A 92 -11.24 -16.05 9.96
CA SER A 92 -10.01 -16.86 9.96
C SER A 92 -8.88 -16.31 10.84
N GLY A 93 -9.07 -15.12 11.42
CA GLY A 93 -8.10 -14.48 12.31
C GLY A 93 -6.90 -13.87 11.60
N LYS A 94 -6.98 -13.70 10.27
CA LYS A 94 -5.93 -13.04 9.50
C LYS A 94 -6.10 -11.53 9.68
N GLY A 95 -5.00 -10.79 9.81
CA GLY A 95 -5.05 -9.36 10.09
C GLY A 95 -3.68 -8.79 10.42
N ASN A 96 -3.65 -7.53 10.86
CA ASN A 96 -2.41 -6.79 11.13
C ASN A 96 -2.31 -6.44 12.62
N PRO A 97 -1.81 -7.35 13.48
CA PRO A 97 -1.73 -7.11 14.93
C PRO A 97 -0.67 -6.05 15.28
N ARG A 98 0.34 -5.89 14.43
CA ARG A 98 1.38 -4.86 14.60
C ARG A 98 1.02 -3.62 13.81
N MET A 99 1.24 -2.48 14.43
CA MET A 99 1.14 -1.18 13.81
C MET A 99 2.06 -1.11 12.58
N LYS A 100 1.54 -0.55 11.49
CA LYS A 100 2.23 -0.44 10.20
C LYS A 100 2.74 0.97 10.04
N THR A 101 4.01 1.12 9.67
CA THR A 101 4.61 2.42 9.37
C THR A 101 4.52 2.66 7.87
N SER A 102 4.14 3.87 7.47
CA SER A 102 4.23 4.29 6.07
C SER A 102 5.67 4.24 5.55
N ARG A 103 5.81 3.96 4.26
CA ARG A 103 7.06 4.07 3.52
C ARG A 103 6.88 5.11 2.42
N GLU A 104 7.96 5.76 2.04
CA GLU A 104 8.00 6.61 0.85
C GLU A 104 8.05 5.70 -0.38
N GLU A 105 6.88 5.51 -0.99
CA GLU A 105 6.64 4.63 -2.12
C GLU A 105 5.41 5.17 -2.86
N ASP A 106 5.57 5.46 -4.16
CA ASP A 106 4.51 6.03 -4.98
C ASP A 106 3.46 4.95 -5.29
N SER A 107 2.25 5.12 -4.76
CA SER A 107 1.13 4.20 -4.96
C SER A 107 -0.21 4.95 -4.89
N ASP A 108 -1.19 4.56 -5.71
CA ASP A 108 -2.52 5.19 -5.79
C ASP A 108 -2.49 6.73 -5.92
N GLY A 109 -1.50 7.26 -6.65
CA GLY A 109 -1.29 8.71 -6.82
C GLY A 109 -0.79 9.45 -5.57
N ARG A 110 -0.26 8.72 -4.58
CA ARG A 110 0.23 9.25 -3.29
C ARG A 110 1.69 8.88 -3.08
N LYS A 111 2.43 9.75 -2.38
CA LYS A 111 3.89 9.62 -2.13
C LYS A 111 4.25 8.56 -1.10
N HIS A 112 3.29 8.18 -0.28
CA HIS A 112 3.50 7.24 0.81
C HIS A 112 2.57 6.05 0.64
N ALA A 113 3.04 4.87 1.00
CA ALA A 113 2.25 3.64 0.98
C ALA A 113 2.47 2.82 2.25
N ILE A 114 1.54 1.89 2.51
CA ILE A 114 1.67 0.86 3.55
C ILE A 114 1.53 -0.52 2.93
N THR A 115 2.24 -1.50 3.50
CA THR A 115 2.07 -2.91 3.17
C THR A 115 1.28 -3.62 4.26
N VAL A 116 0.08 -4.08 3.91
CA VAL A 116 -0.86 -4.72 4.84
C VAL A 116 -1.29 -6.09 4.34
N GLN A 117 -1.69 -6.92 5.29
CA GLN A 117 -2.38 -8.16 5.02
C GLN A 117 -3.88 -7.89 4.99
N VAL A 118 -4.56 -8.21 3.89
CA VAL A 118 -6.00 -8.00 3.72
C VAL A 118 -6.69 -9.37 3.66
N PRO A 119 -7.48 -9.74 4.68
CA PRO A 119 -8.18 -11.02 4.72
C PRO A 119 -9.22 -11.16 3.60
N PRO A 120 -9.59 -12.39 3.21
CA PRO A 120 -10.63 -12.63 2.21
C PRO A 120 -11.99 -12.14 2.72
N MET A 121 -12.83 -11.60 1.82
CA MET A 121 -14.22 -11.20 2.13
C MET A 121 -14.35 -10.35 3.40
N SER A 122 -13.46 -9.38 3.59
CA SER A 122 -13.29 -8.69 4.85
C SER A 122 -13.16 -7.17 4.71
N ILE A 123 -13.39 -6.48 5.82
CA ILE A 123 -13.18 -5.05 5.97
C ILE A 123 -12.16 -4.84 7.10
N CYS A 124 -11.07 -4.18 6.75
CA CYS A 124 -10.06 -3.71 7.71
C CYS A 124 -10.16 -2.19 7.86
N ILE A 125 -10.15 -1.73 9.10
CA ILE A 125 -10.21 -0.31 9.44
C ILE A 125 -8.96 0.04 10.23
N PHE A 126 -8.23 1.04 9.77
CA PHE A 126 -7.01 1.54 10.38
C PHE A 126 -7.22 2.94 10.92
N SER A 127 -6.74 3.17 12.15
CA SER A 127 -6.56 4.52 12.69
C SER A 127 -5.22 5.06 12.20
N CYS A 128 -5.25 6.28 11.66
CA CYS A 128 -4.08 6.92 11.06
C CYS A 128 -3.54 7.99 12.03
N THR A 129 -2.36 7.74 12.61
CA THR A 129 -1.67 8.73 13.44
C THR A 129 -0.52 9.34 12.63
N PRO A 130 -0.59 10.64 12.28
CA PRO A 130 0.49 11.30 11.57
C PRO A 130 1.74 11.32 12.44
N GLU A 131 2.87 10.89 11.89
CA GLU A 131 4.17 11.04 12.54
C GLU A 131 4.75 12.37 12.06
N LYS A 132 5.11 13.26 12.99
CA LYS A 132 5.78 14.51 12.61
C LYS A 132 7.13 14.12 12.02
N ALA A 133 7.35 14.45 10.74
CA ALA A 133 8.59 14.21 10.04
C ALA A 133 9.78 14.72 10.88
N VAL A 134 10.50 13.79 11.51
CA VAL A 134 11.80 14.10 12.09
C VAL A 134 12.75 14.18 10.91
N LYS A 135 13.20 15.40 10.60
CA LYS A 135 14.21 15.64 9.56
C LYS A 135 15.33 14.60 9.71
N PRO A 136 15.76 13.91 8.64
CA PRO A 136 16.82 12.94 8.74
C PRO A 136 18.07 13.65 9.28
N VAL A 137 18.56 13.21 10.43
CA VAL A 137 19.88 13.59 10.92
C VAL A 137 20.86 13.07 9.89
N GLN A 138 21.45 14.00 9.13
CA GLN A 138 22.56 13.74 8.22
C GLN A 138 23.64 13.00 9.01
N LYS A 139 23.80 11.69 8.77
CA LYS A 139 25.04 11.01 9.12
C LYS A 139 26.13 11.68 8.30
N LYS A 140 26.84 12.63 8.92
CA LYS A 140 28.13 13.11 8.40
C LYS A 140 29.01 11.87 8.22
N ALA A 141 29.23 11.50 6.97
CA ALA A 141 30.31 10.61 6.60
C ALA A 141 31.61 11.30 7.01
N ALA A 142 32.19 10.88 8.14
CA ALA A 142 33.53 11.28 8.52
C ALA A 142 34.51 10.56 7.59
N ALA A 143 34.91 11.26 6.53
CA ALA A 143 36.09 10.94 5.75
C ALA A 143 37.31 10.91 6.68
N LYS A 144 37.99 9.76 6.80
CA LYS A 144 39.35 9.67 7.33
C LYS A 144 40.27 9.31 6.17
N ASN A 145 40.93 10.32 5.62
CA ASN A 145 42.08 10.14 4.75
C ASN A 145 43.38 10.29 5.56
N THR A 146 44.19 9.23 5.50
CA THR A 146 45.66 9.19 5.39
C THR A 146 46.52 10.15 6.21
N GLY A 147 47.25 9.59 7.18
CA GLY A 147 48.49 10.14 7.73
C GLY A 147 49.55 9.04 7.84
N LYS A 148 50.52 9.07 6.91
CA LYS A 148 51.67 8.17 6.75
C LYS A 148 52.75 8.49 7.79
N ARG A 149 53.22 7.51 8.56
CA ARG A 149 54.55 7.55 9.23
C ARG A 149 55.16 6.15 9.32
N SER A 150 56.47 6.13 9.17
CA SER A 150 57.33 5.03 8.69
C SER A 150 57.88 4.13 9.80
N ALA A 151 58.09 2.86 9.44
CA ALA A 151 59.14 1.89 9.84
C ALA A 151 59.60 1.76 11.30
N LYS A 152 59.56 0.52 11.84
CA LYS A 152 60.76 -0.32 12.11
C LYS A 152 60.38 -1.76 12.44
N ASN A 153 61.35 -2.64 12.20
CA ASN A 153 61.33 -4.08 11.96
C ASN A 153 61.79 -4.89 13.21
N THR A 154 61.31 -6.14 13.38
CA THR A 154 61.95 -7.32 14.05
C THR A 154 60.93 -8.48 13.99
N ASP A 155 61.05 -9.43 13.07
CA ASP A 155 61.83 -10.70 13.10
C ASP A 155 61.18 -11.86 13.90
N LYS A 156 61.26 -13.05 13.27
CA LYS A 156 61.01 -14.44 13.71
C LYS A 156 59.61 -15.07 13.54
N SER A 157 59.45 -15.67 12.35
CA SER A 157 59.43 -17.13 12.13
C SER A 157 58.61 -18.00 13.11
N HIS A 158 57.52 -18.61 12.63
CA HIS A 158 57.51 -20.07 12.44
C HIS A 158 56.45 -20.58 11.45
N ASN A 159 56.90 -21.62 10.76
CA ASN A 159 56.41 -22.33 9.59
C ASN A 159 55.28 -23.34 9.91
N LYS A 160 54.23 -23.41 9.06
CA LYS A 160 53.79 -24.65 8.36
C LYS A 160 52.54 -24.43 7.47
N LYS A 161 52.75 -24.53 6.16
CA LYS A 161 51.78 -24.91 5.10
C LYS A 161 51.62 -26.44 5.09
N PRO A 162 50.84 -27.06 4.18
CA PRO A 162 49.47 -26.79 3.72
C PRO A 162 48.62 -28.09 3.68
N SER A 163 47.32 -28.04 3.38
CA SER A 163 46.64 -29.20 2.77
C SER A 163 45.69 -28.76 1.66
N ARG A 164 45.97 -29.31 0.48
CA ARG A 164 45.15 -29.37 -0.74
C ARG A 164 44.44 -30.74 -0.75
N ASN A 165 43.21 -30.77 -1.24
CA ASN A 165 42.75 -31.64 -2.35
C ASN A 165 41.29 -31.26 -2.62
N ALA A 166 40.87 -30.82 -3.82
CA ALA A 166 40.95 -31.37 -5.18
C ALA A 166 39.93 -32.48 -5.45
N GLY A 167 39.10 -32.24 -6.49
CA GLY A 167 38.31 -33.22 -7.25
C GLY A 167 36.79 -33.00 -7.13
N ALA A 168 35.96 -33.02 -8.17
CA ALA A 168 36.15 -33.09 -9.62
C ALA A 168 34.74 -32.85 -10.24
N ALA A 169 34.66 -32.10 -11.35
CA ALA A 169 33.60 -32.28 -12.37
C ALA A 169 34.10 -33.39 -13.34
N PRO A 170 33.29 -34.03 -14.23
CA PRO A 170 32.59 -33.30 -15.30
C PRO A 170 31.31 -33.94 -15.92
N ALA A 171 30.68 -33.12 -16.78
CA ALA A 171 30.08 -33.39 -18.11
C ALA A 171 28.82 -34.27 -18.30
N GLY A 172 27.86 -33.69 -19.05
CA GLY A 172 26.75 -34.42 -19.70
C GLY A 172 25.63 -33.54 -20.29
N LYS A 173 25.95 -32.64 -21.25
CA LYS A 173 25.04 -32.16 -22.33
C LYS A 173 25.43 -32.95 -23.61
N PRO A 174 24.69 -33.01 -24.75
CA PRO A 174 23.82 -31.97 -25.36
C PRO A 174 22.55 -32.57 -26.04
N GLY A 175 21.68 -31.88 -26.81
CA GLY A 175 21.71 -30.59 -27.49
C GLY A 175 20.29 -30.10 -27.82
N LYS A 176 20.15 -28.79 -28.08
CA LYS A 176 19.97 -28.14 -29.41
C LYS A 176 18.50 -28.18 -29.86
N GLN A 177 17.86 -27.11 -30.31
CA GLN A 177 18.29 -25.93 -31.08
C GLN A 177 17.15 -24.89 -30.93
N ASP A 178 17.43 -23.62 -30.64
CA ASP A 178 17.61 -22.51 -31.62
C ASP A 178 16.26 -22.11 -32.25
N GLU A 179 15.84 -20.86 -32.44
CA GLU A 179 16.55 -19.58 -32.50
C GLU A 179 15.48 -18.46 -32.61
N THR A 180 15.84 -17.24 -32.14
CA THR A 180 15.58 -15.88 -32.68
C THR A 180 14.16 -15.47 -33.20
N GLY A 181 13.67 -14.25 -33.04
CA GLY A 181 14.21 -12.96 -32.63
C GLY A 181 13.22 -11.83 -32.98
N GLN A 182 13.41 -10.69 -32.30
CA GLN A 182 13.18 -9.29 -32.69
C GLN A 182 11.84 -8.75 -33.24
N ALA A 183 11.42 -7.68 -32.54
CA ALA A 183 11.12 -6.31 -33.02
C ALA A 183 9.78 -5.95 -33.68
N ALA A 184 9.29 -4.80 -33.22
CA ALA A 184 8.11 -4.02 -33.58
C ALA A 184 7.98 -3.64 -35.06
N GLN A 185 6.74 -3.47 -35.55
CA GLN A 185 6.34 -2.26 -36.31
C GLN A 185 4.82 -2.03 -36.38
N ILE A 186 4.49 -0.74 -36.45
CA ILE A 186 3.21 -0.02 -36.39
C ILE A 186 2.58 0.15 -37.80
N ARG A 187 1.23 0.22 -37.88
CA ARG A 187 0.37 1.07 -38.77
C ARG A 187 -1.10 0.59 -38.67
N ALA A 188 -2.17 1.35 -38.80
CA ALA A 188 -2.45 2.79 -38.96
C ALA A 188 -3.96 3.03 -38.66
N GLU A 189 -4.25 4.20 -38.07
CA GLU A 189 -5.39 5.11 -38.26
C GLU A 189 -6.84 4.59 -38.48
N GLY A 190 -7.73 5.01 -37.58
CA GLY A 190 -9.17 5.12 -37.79
C GLY A 190 -9.75 6.17 -36.84
N LYS A 191 -10.12 7.33 -37.40
CA LYS A 191 -10.64 8.53 -36.72
C LYS A 191 -12.17 8.45 -36.59
N THR A 192 -12.69 8.99 -35.50
CA THR A 192 -14.06 9.54 -35.27
C THR A 192 -15.27 8.61 -35.20
N ALA A 193 -15.92 8.55 -34.01
CA ALA A 193 -17.35 8.83 -33.83
C ALA A 193 -17.69 9.00 -32.33
N GLU A 194 -18.09 10.21 -31.98
CA GLU A 194 -18.67 10.63 -30.70
C GLU A 194 -20.16 10.26 -30.69
N PRO A 195 -20.74 9.61 -29.66
CA PRO A 195 -22.19 9.42 -29.62
C PRO A 195 -22.85 10.66 -29.00
N GLU A 196 -23.61 11.38 -29.84
CA GLU A 196 -24.52 12.45 -29.45
C GLU A 196 -25.46 12.00 -28.31
N ARG A 197 -25.43 12.74 -27.20
CA ARG A 197 -26.46 12.65 -26.15
C ARG A 197 -27.69 13.44 -26.59
N LYS A 198 -28.81 12.75 -26.76
CA LYS A 198 -30.13 13.39 -26.94
C LYS A 198 -30.46 14.24 -25.70
N PRO A 199 -30.94 15.50 -25.85
CA PRO A 199 -31.33 16.30 -24.71
C PRO A 199 -32.63 15.75 -24.08
N ALA A 200 -32.63 15.64 -22.75
CA ALA A 200 -33.80 15.29 -21.96
C ALA A 200 -34.84 16.42 -22.01
N ASP A 201 -36.11 16.05 -22.16
CA ASP A 201 -37.24 16.97 -22.19
C ASP A 201 -37.33 17.80 -20.89
N VAL A 202 -37.27 19.12 -21.07
CA VAL A 202 -37.45 20.12 -20.02
C VAL A 202 -38.93 20.20 -19.68
N ILE A 203 -39.30 19.75 -18.47
CA ILE A 203 -40.62 19.98 -17.89
C ILE A 203 -40.77 21.49 -17.60
N PRO A 204 -41.76 22.20 -18.18
CA PRO A 204 -41.88 23.63 -17.98
C PRO A 204 -42.50 23.97 -16.61
N LEU A 205 -41.75 24.73 -15.81
CA LEU A 205 -42.22 25.41 -14.59
C LEU A 205 -43.37 26.36 -14.94
N LYS A 206 -44.61 26.02 -14.52
CA LYS A 206 -45.75 26.93 -14.55
C LYS A 206 -45.44 28.16 -13.69
N LYS A 207 -45.28 29.31 -14.34
CA LYS A 207 -45.26 30.63 -13.70
C LYS A 207 -46.58 30.83 -12.96
N ARG A 208 -46.50 30.96 -11.64
CA ARG A 208 -47.63 31.29 -10.77
C ARG A 208 -47.86 32.79 -10.85
N THR A 209 -48.81 33.23 -11.67
CA THR A 209 -49.25 34.62 -11.75
C THR A 209 -50.10 34.98 -10.54
N LYS A 210 -49.80 36.13 -9.94
CA LYS A 210 -50.63 36.80 -8.93
C LYS A 210 -51.97 37.19 -9.54
N LYS A 211 -53.06 36.86 -8.86
CA LYS A 211 -54.33 37.59 -8.88
C LYS A 211 -55.01 37.38 -7.53
#